data_AF-A0A968P4U9-F1
#
_entry.id   AF-A0A968P4U9-F1
#
_cell.length_a   1.000
_cell.length_b   1.000
_cell.length_c   1.000
_cell.angle_alpha   90.00
_cell.angle_beta   90.00
_cell.angle_gamma   90.00
#
_symmetry.space_group_name_H-M   'P 1'
#
loop_
_entity.id
_entity.type
_entity.pdbx_description
1 polymer ?
#
loop_
_entity_poly.entity_id
_entity_poly.type
_entity_poly.pdbx_seq_one_letter_code
_entity_poly.pdbx_strand_id
1 'polypeptide(L)'
;MSNRTPLASPREALQGEYPIVVIGSGYGGAITAARLAERGYQVALLERGREWPLGDFPDTFGAISKSLLRPGNPLGLIDYRAYHDIDVLKGNGLGGTSLINLSVAFRPDPELFDDPRWPRMYRDLATSGEIWRYYSAAERMLRVGPHPELESLTKYHLMKKRADQLEDARFGPVNLAVNFEPEGANRVGVEQKPCIDCGDCFPGCNVGAKNTLAMNYLPHARQKGAEIFTCIEVIHLERHASGGYTVFYRSNHENRQGEVERLRAHNVVLSAGAVGSTEILLRSAAAGLSTSAQLGQSFTGNGDFLGLGYNTDFRSNVMGFGNHPDSSEAEVKPGPTIVSAIQYNRSKSWAERITVEDFTLVPRALVGFFRRTLPVLALGAVDTDEGDTGQETRRVGLDLLSRNPEGALNHSMVYLAMAIDDGRGVLRLDDDGGLCIDWPSVRTDAIFETIDRELLAHTHALGGTYRQLDRFNPFVGGKKSNLITAHPLGGCALGDDADRGAVDPDGRVFDGVGGVHDGLFVVDGAIVPAPLAVNPLLTISALTERIAETMPSHLAS
;
A
#
# COMPACT_ATOMS: atom_id res chain seq x y z
N MET A 1 0.14 -27.63 7.28
CA MET A 1 0.77 -27.23 6.01
C MET A 1 -0.26 -27.45 4.91
N SER A 2 -0.87 -26.40 4.40
CA SER A 2 -1.84 -26.52 3.30
C SER A 2 -1.09 -26.89 2.03
N ASN A 3 -1.37 -28.07 1.47
CA ASN A 3 -0.90 -28.56 0.17
C ASN A 3 -1.52 -27.73 -0.98
N ARG A 4 -1.30 -26.42 -0.98
CA ARG A 4 -1.74 -25.57 -2.08
C ARG A 4 -0.70 -25.66 -3.19
N THR A 5 -1.13 -26.03 -4.39
CA THR A 5 -0.31 -25.92 -5.58
C THR A 5 0.17 -24.46 -5.71
N PRO A 6 1.48 -24.22 -5.91
CA PRO A 6 1.99 -22.87 -6.14
C PRO A 6 1.20 -22.16 -7.25
N LEU A 7 0.90 -20.89 -7.04
CA LEU A 7 0.31 -20.06 -8.10
C LEU A 7 1.33 -19.81 -9.21
N ALA A 8 2.60 -19.66 -8.84
CA ALA A 8 3.70 -19.47 -9.78
C ALA A 8 3.94 -20.73 -10.63
N SER A 9 4.05 -20.53 -11.94
CA SER A 9 4.59 -21.49 -12.89
C SER A 9 6.11 -21.65 -12.70
N PRO A 10 6.69 -22.80 -13.07
CA PRO A 10 8.14 -22.97 -13.12
C PRO A 10 8.78 -21.90 -14.00
N ARG A 11 9.91 -21.34 -13.58
CA ARG A 11 10.59 -20.26 -14.31
C ARG A 11 11.10 -20.72 -15.67
N GLU A 12 11.46 -22.00 -15.77
CA GLU A 12 11.94 -22.65 -16.99
C GLU A 12 10.84 -22.77 -18.05
N ALA A 13 9.57 -22.60 -17.66
CA ALA A 13 8.43 -22.57 -18.58
C ALA A 13 8.20 -21.18 -19.21
N LEU A 14 8.94 -20.14 -18.77
CA LEU A 14 8.84 -18.81 -19.36
C LEU A 14 9.29 -18.85 -20.83
N GLN A 15 8.38 -18.49 -21.72
CA GLN A 15 8.64 -18.47 -23.15
C GLN A 15 9.35 -17.18 -23.59
N GLY A 16 10.05 -17.24 -24.73
CA GLY A 16 10.74 -16.08 -25.30
C GLY A 16 9.80 -15.05 -25.93
N GLU A 17 8.51 -15.36 -26.10
CA GLU A 17 7.51 -14.47 -26.69
C GLU A 17 6.13 -14.70 -26.06
N TYR A 18 5.42 -13.60 -25.78
CA TYR A 18 4.03 -13.61 -25.29
C TYR A 18 3.20 -12.53 -26.00
N PRO A 19 1.89 -12.77 -26.26
CA PRO A 19 1.01 -11.71 -26.75
C PRO A 19 0.86 -10.57 -25.73
N ILE A 20 0.71 -10.90 -24.45
CA ILE A 20 0.52 -9.93 -23.38
C ILE A 20 1.44 -10.26 -22.20
N VAL A 21 2.23 -9.28 -21.78
CA VAL A 21 3.06 -9.33 -20.58
C VAL A 21 2.56 -8.30 -19.57
N VAL A 22 2.19 -8.76 -18.38
CA VAL A 22 1.80 -7.92 -17.25
C VAL A 22 2.96 -7.88 -16.26
N ILE A 23 3.47 -6.71 -15.93
CA ILE A 23 4.66 -6.54 -15.10
C ILE A 23 4.23 -6.09 -13.70
N GLY A 24 4.45 -6.94 -12.70
CA GLY A 24 4.06 -6.73 -11.31
C GLY A 24 2.73 -7.39 -10.97
N SER A 25 2.65 -7.96 -9.77
CA SER A 25 1.48 -8.71 -9.28
C SER A 25 0.63 -7.96 -8.23
N GLY A 26 0.79 -6.64 -8.15
CA GLY A 26 -0.03 -5.77 -7.30
C GLY A 26 -1.47 -5.64 -7.80
N TYR A 27 -2.24 -4.70 -7.23
CA TYR A 27 -3.67 -4.51 -7.56
C TYR A 27 -3.90 -4.37 -9.06
N GLY A 28 -3.14 -3.50 -9.74
CA GLY A 28 -3.21 -3.31 -11.18
C GLY A 28 -3.01 -4.60 -11.97
N GLY A 29 -1.91 -5.29 -11.72
CA GLY A 29 -1.47 -6.44 -12.52
C GLY A 29 -2.32 -7.67 -12.26
N ALA A 30 -2.70 -7.93 -11.00
CA ALA A 30 -3.57 -9.05 -10.66
C ALA A 30 -4.96 -8.90 -11.29
N ILE A 31 -5.55 -7.71 -11.23
CA ILE A 31 -6.86 -7.42 -11.84
C ILE A 31 -6.77 -7.53 -13.36
N THR A 32 -5.80 -6.86 -13.98
CA THR A 32 -5.65 -6.91 -15.44
C THR A 32 -5.40 -8.33 -15.95
N ALA A 33 -4.50 -9.08 -15.31
CA ALA A 33 -4.25 -10.47 -15.69
C ALA A 33 -5.50 -11.34 -15.54
N ALA A 34 -6.28 -11.16 -14.47
CA ALA A 34 -7.54 -11.86 -14.28
C ALA A 34 -8.56 -11.56 -15.39
N ARG A 35 -8.77 -10.27 -15.68
CA ARG A 35 -9.77 -9.82 -16.67
C ARG A 35 -9.38 -10.19 -18.10
N LEU A 36 -8.10 -10.11 -18.45
CA LEU A 36 -7.61 -10.53 -19.76
C LEU A 36 -7.67 -12.05 -19.91
N ALA A 37 -7.28 -12.83 -18.90
CA ALA A 37 -7.40 -14.29 -18.95
C ALA A 37 -8.87 -14.74 -19.04
N GLU A 38 -9.81 -14.07 -18.36
CA GLU A 38 -11.25 -14.33 -18.51
C GLU A 38 -11.77 -14.18 -19.94
N ARG A 39 -11.17 -13.28 -20.71
CA ARG A 39 -11.47 -13.07 -22.14
C ARG A 39 -10.72 -14.04 -23.07
N GLY A 40 -9.92 -14.95 -22.51
CA GLY A 40 -9.18 -15.96 -23.26
C GLY A 40 -7.83 -15.49 -23.83
N TYR A 41 -7.32 -14.32 -23.40
CA TYR A 41 -5.99 -13.86 -23.81
C TYR A 41 -4.89 -14.69 -23.14
N GLN A 42 -3.81 -14.97 -23.88
CA GLN A 42 -2.59 -15.53 -23.32
C GLN A 42 -1.81 -14.43 -22.60
N VAL A 43 -1.68 -14.56 -21.28
CA VAL A 43 -1.06 -13.55 -20.42
C VAL A 43 0.08 -14.18 -19.62
N ALA A 44 1.26 -13.57 -19.69
CA ALA A 44 2.35 -13.81 -18.76
C ALA A 44 2.42 -12.68 -17.73
N LEU A 45 2.25 -13.00 -16.45
CA LEU A 45 2.46 -12.07 -15.34
C LEU A 45 3.86 -12.28 -14.78
N LEU A 46 4.67 -11.21 -14.70
CA LEU A 46 6.04 -11.24 -14.19
C LEU A 46 6.12 -10.50 -12.85
N GLU A 47 6.51 -11.20 -11.79
CA GLU A 47 6.67 -10.65 -10.44
C GLU A 47 8.13 -10.73 -10.00
N ARG A 48 8.68 -9.62 -9.50
CA ARG A 48 10.08 -9.55 -9.03
C ARG A 48 10.30 -10.35 -7.75
N GLY A 49 9.36 -10.31 -6.81
CA GLY A 49 9.46 -11.06 -5.57
C GLY A 49 9.08 -12.53 -5.74
N ARG A 50 9.16 -13.28 -4.63
CA ARG A 50 8.76 -14.69 -4.57
C ARG A 50 7.28 -14.86 -4.19
N GLU A 51 6.73 -16.04 -4.42
CA GLU A 51 5.48 -16.45 -3.77
C GLU A 51 5.75 -16.71 -2.27
N TRP A 52 4.90 -16.15 -1.40
CA TRP A 52 5.01 -16.30 0.06
C TRP A 52 3.92 -17.24 0.56
N PRO A 53 4.28 -18.48 0.98
CA PRO A 53 3.33 -19.41 1.57
C PRO A 53 2.72 -18.88 2.87
N LEU A 54 1.49 -19.29 3.17
CA LEU A 54 0.89 -19.05 4.48
C LEU A 54 1.73 -19.74 5.57
N GLY A 55 2.12 -18.96 6.59
CA GLY A 55 3.00 -19.41 7.67
C GLY A 55 4.45 -18.91 7.53
N ASP A 56 4.86 -18.49 6.33
CA ASP A 56 6.24 -18.03 6.08
C ASP A 56 6.41 -16.52 6.28
N PHE A 57 5.34 -15.77 6.64
CA PHE A 57 5.47 -14.35 6.92
C PHE A 57 6.25 -14.11 8.23
N PRO A 58 7.09 -13.07 8.29
CA PRO A 58 7.92 -12.83 9.46
C PRO A 58 7.14 -12.60 10.75
N ASP A 59 7.43 -13.37 11.79
CA ASP A 59 6.78 -13.32 13.11
C ASP A 59 7.72 -12.86 14.25
N THR A 60 8.99 -12.58 13.92
CA THR A 60 10.01 -12.07 14.84
C THR A 60 10.76 -10.88 14.25
N PHE A 61 11.31 -10.01 15.11
CA PHE A 61 12.14 -8.87 14.67
C PHE A 61 13.31 -9.29 13.76
N GLY A 62 13.99 -10.38 14.11
CA GLY A 62 15.08 -10.93 13.30
C GLY A 62 14.61 -11.42 11.93
N ALA A 63 13.42 -12.02 11.84
CA ALA A 63 12.82 -12.42 10.56
C ALA A 63 12.42 -11.22 9.71
N ILE A 64 11.87 -10.14 10.30
CA ILE A 64 11.58 -8.88 9.60
C ILE A 64 12.87 -8.32 8.99
N SER A 65 13.94 -8.19 9.79
CA SER A 65 15.23 -7.69 9.33
C SER A 65 15.83 -8.53 8.18
N LYS A 66 15.66 -9.86 8.21
CA LYS A 66 16.06 -10.76 7.13
C LYS A 66 15.20 -10.62 5.87
N SER A 67 13.94 -10.21 6.03
CA SER A 67 12.97 -10.06 4.94
C SER A 67 12.99 -8.69 4.27
N LEU A 68 13.90 -7.79 4.67
CA LEU A 68 14.13 -6.53 3.97
C LEU A 68 14.77 -6.79 2.61
N LEU A 69 14.24 -6.14 1.58
CA LEU A 69 14.83 -6.09 0.26
C LEU A 69 16.15 -5.31 0.32
N ARG A 70 17.22 -5.92 -0.17
CA ARG A 70 18.55 -5.32 -0.28
C ARG A 70 19.34 -6.02 -1.39
N PRO A 71 20.49 -5.49 -1.86
CA PRO A 71 21.28 -6.14 -2.92
C PRO A 71 21.61 -7.62 -2.64
N GLY A 72 21.89 -7.97 -1.37
CA GLY A 72 22.12 -9.36 -0.94
C GLY A 72 20.87 -10.17 -0.59
N ASN A 73 19.68 -9.61 -0.75
CA ASN A 73 18.38 -10.29 -0.66
C ASN A 73 17.35 -9.58 -1.57
N PRO A 74 17.42 -9.77 -2.89
CA PRO A 74 16.51 -9.10 -3.83
C PRO A 74 15.07 -9.65 -3.77
N LEU A 75 14.87 -10.79 -3.11
CA LEU A 75 13.56 -11.44 -2.92
C LEU A 75 12.92 -11.11 -1.55
N GLY A 76 13.50 -10.18 -0.78
CA GLY A 76 12.95 -9.73 0.49
C GLY A 76 11.53 -9.17 0.34
N LEU A 77 10.64 -9.49 1.28
CA LEU A 77 9.22 -9.09 1.28
C LEU A 77 9.02 -7.58 1.38
N ILE A 78 9.85 -6.90 2.16
CA ILE A 78 9.65 -5.51 2.55
C ILE A 78 10.66 -4.64 1.78
N ASP A 79 10.17 -3.83 0.84
CA ASP A 79 10.97 -2.86 0.08
C ASP A 79 10.78 -1.49 0.74
N TYR A 80 11.71 -1.14 1.62
CA TYR A 80 11.81 0.18 2.24
C TYR A 80 12.88 0.98 1.50
N ARG A 81 12.49 2.06 0.83
CA ARG A 81 13.40 2.94 0.09
C ARG A 81 13.51 4.28 0.79
N ALA A 82 14.69 4.58 1.31
CA ALA A 82 14.99 5.87 1.89
C ALA A 82 15.47 6.84 0.80
N TYR A 83 14.66 7.85 0.48
CA TYR A 83 15.06 8.91 -0.44
C TYR A 83 15.47 10.18 0.31
N HIS A 84 15.82 11.24 -0.41
CA HIS A 84 16.24 12.49 0.20
C HIS A 84 15.08 13.16 0.96
N ASP A 85 13.91 13.30 0.33
CA ASP A 85 12.79 14.09 0.86
C ASP A 85 11.70 13.25 1.52
N ILE A 86 11.42 12.06 1.01
CA ILE A 86 10.35 11.17 1.48
C ILE A 86 10.75 9.69 1.38
N ASP A 87 10.43 8.88 2.38
CA ASP A 87 10.72 7.45 2.37
C ASP A 87 9.48 6.66 1.90
N VAL A 88 9.68 5.56 1.17
CA VAL A 88 8.59 4.75 0.60
C VAL A 88 8.66 3.33 1.15
N LEU A 89 7.52 2.83 1.64
CA LEU A 89 7.33 1.45 2.07
C LEU A 89 6.40 0.70 1.12
N LYS A 90 6.88 -0.42 0.54
CA LYS A 90 6.06 -1.27 -0.33
C LYS A 90 6.39 -2.76 -0.20
N GLY A 91 5.49 -3.61 -0.67
CA GLY A 91 5.67 -5.07 -0.67
C GLY A 91 6.34 -5.59 -1.95
N ASN A 92 7.13 -6.66 -1.83
CA ASN A 92 7.82 -7.35 -2.92
C ASN A 92 7.56 -8.86 -2.83
N GLY A 93 6.75 -9.39 -3.74
CA GLY A 93 6.25 -10.76 -3.68
C GLY A 93 4.96 -10.94 -4.48
N LEU A 94 4.56 -12.18 -4.73
CA LEU A 94 3.35 -12.49 -5.50
C LEU A 94 2.08 -11.99 -4.78
N GLY A 95 1.55 -10.86 -5.23
CA GLY A 95 0.49 -10.07 -4.59
C GLY A 95 0.89 -8.63 -4.22
N GLY A 96 2.17 -8.26 -4.41
CA GLY A 96 2.72 -6.94 -4.13
C GLY A 96 2.43 -6.44 -2.71
N THR A 97 2.11 -5.15 -2.59
CA THR A 97 1.81 -4.52 -1.30
C THR A 97 0.55 -5.07 -0.61
N SER A 98 -0.32 -5.82 -1.31
CA SER A 98 -1.46 -6.49 -0.64
C SER A 98 -1.01 -7.51 0.41
N LEU A 99 0.21 -8.04 0.29
CA LEU A 99 0.80 -8.94 1.27
C LEU A 99 1.03 -8.23 2.62
N ILE A 100 1.53 -7.00 2.58
CA ILE A 100 2.01 -6.28 3.77
C ILE A 100 1.09 -5.13 4.23
N ASN A 101 0.12 -4.69 3.42
CA ASN A 101 -0.77 -3.58 3.78
C ASN A 101 -1.73 -3.90 4.94
N LEU A 102 -2.62 -2.98 5.28
CA LEU A 102 -3.52 -3.12 6.42
C LEU A 102 -4.97 -3.43 6.03
N SER A 103 -5.17 -3.87 4.78
CA SER A 103 -6.47 -4.30 4.21
C SER A 103 -7.58 -3.25 4.18
N VAL A 104 -7.32 -1.98 4.47
CA VAL A 104 -8.36 -0.93 4.47
C VAL A 104 -8.83 -0.60 3.05
N ALA A 105 -10.10 -0.87 2.77
CA ALA A 105 -10.75 -0.60 1.50
C ALA A 105 -11.71 0.58 1.64
N PHE A 106 -11.22 1.79 1.38
CA PHE A 106 -11.96 3.03 1.56
C PHE A 106 -12.46 3.57 0.22
N ARG A 107 -13.74 3.98 0.13
CA ARG A 107 -14.24 4.73 -1.03
C ARG A 107 -13.89 6.22 -0.85
N PRO A 108 -13.24 6.87 -1.82
CA PRO A 108 -12.99 8.29 -1.72
C PRO A 108 -14.31 9.08 -1.77
N ASP A 109 -14.25 10.32 -1.33
CA ASP A 109 -15.36 11.25 -1.53
C ASP A 109 -15.58 11.51 -3.03
N PRO A 110 -16.83 11.59 -3.52
CA PRO A 110 -17.10 12.01 -4.90
C PRO A 110 -16.43 13.33 -5.30
N GLU A 111 -16.30 14.30 -4.38
CA GLU A 111 -15.65 15.60 -4.63
C GLU A 111 -14.17 15.48 -5.03
N LEU A 112 -13.52 14.33 -4.76
CA LEU A 112 -12.17 14.04 -5.26
C LEU A 112 -12.07 14.25 -6.77
N PHE A 113 -13.12 13.86 -7.50
CA PHE A 113 -13.14 13.93 -8.96
C PHE A 113 -13.45 15.34 -9.48
N ASP A 114 -13.76 16.31 -8.62
CA ASP A 114 -13.88 17.71 -9.04
C ASP A 114 -12.50 18.35 -9.28
N ASP A 115 -11.43 17.74 -8.74
CA ASP A 115 -10.07 18.20 -8.96
C ASP A 115 -9.71 18.12 -10.46
N PRO A 116 -9.28 19.24 -11.07
CA PRO A 116 -8.99 19.31 -12.51
C PRO A 116 -7.80 18.45 -12.95
N ARG A 117 -7.00 17.91 -12.02
CA ARG A 117 -5.97 16.91 -12.31
C ARG A 117 -6.57 15.60 -12.81
N TRP A 118 -7.81 15.28 -12.45
CA TRP A 118 -8.50 14.12 -13.01
C TRP A 118 -8.96 14.42 -14.46
N PRO A 119 -8.69 13.50 -15.41
CA PRO A 119 -9.16 13.65 -16.79
C PRO A 119 -10.67 13.83 -16.84
N ARG A 120 -11.16 14.61 -17.83
CA ARG A 120 -12.59 14.91 -18.00
C ARG A 120 -13.45 13.64 -17.96
N MET A 121 -12.99 12.55 -18.58
CA MET A 121 -13.69 11.27 -18.59
C MET A 121 -14.00 10.74 -17.18
N TYR A 122 -13.04 10.78 -16.25
CA TYR A 122 -13.26 10.30 -14.88
C TYR A 122 -14.20 11.21 -14.10
N ARG A 123 -14.16 12.51 -14.37
CA ARG A 123 -15.08 13.50 -13.77
C ARG A 123 -16.51 13.31 -14.26
N ASP A 124 -16.68 13.04 -15.55
CA ASP A 124 -17.98 12.73 -16.15
C ASP A 124 -18.54 11.40 -15.59
N LEU A 125 -17.69 10.37 -15.42
CA LEU A 125 -18.07 9.09 -14.80
C LEU A 125 -18.42 9.22 -13.32
N ALA A 126 -17.76 10.13 -12.59
CA ALA A 126 -18.10 10.43 -11.20
C ALA A 126 -19.45 11.16 -11.11
N THR A 127 -19.68 12.13 -11.99
CA THR A 127 -20.93 12.90 -12.09
C THR A 127 -22.12 12.00 -12.45
N SER A 128 -21.94 11.05 -13.37
CA SER A 128 -22.98 10.08 -13.74
C SER A 128 -23.20 8.98 -12.69
N GLY A 129 -22.23 8.82 -11.77
CA GLY A 129 -22.19 7.74 -10.79
C GLY A 129 -21.73 6.38 -11.36
N GLU A 130 -21.38 6.30 -12.64
CA GLU A 130 -20.92 5.06 -13.27
C GLU A 130 -19.60 4.56 -12.69
N ILE A 131 -18.72 5.47 -12.23
CA ILE A 131 -17.45 5.09 -11.60
C ILE A 131 -17.63 4.11 -10.44
N TRP A 132 -18.74 4.23 -9.69
CA TRP A 132 -19.04 3.40 -8.52
C TRP A 132 -19.33 1.94 -8.87
N ARG A 133 -19.64 1.63 -10.14
CA ARG A 133 -19.74 0.26 -10.64
C ARG A 133 -18.40 -0.47 -10.52
N TYR A 134 -17.30 0.20 -10.86
CA TYR A 134 -15.96 -0.38 -10.81
C TYR A 134 -15.46 -0.55 -9.37
N TYR A 135 -15.75 0.41 -8.48
CA TYR A 135 -15.55 0.24 -7.05
C TYR A 135 -16.29 -1.00 -6.54
N SER A 136 -17.59 -1.12 -6.85
CA SER A 136 -18.41 -2.25 -6.41
C SER A 136 -17.94 -3.59 -6.98
N ALA A 137 -17.34 -3.61 -8.18
CA ALA A 137 -16.72 -4.81 -8.74
C ALA A 137 -15.49 -5.25 -7.93
N ALA A 138 -14.60 -4.30 -7.62
CA ALA A 138 -13.42 -4.55 -6.80
C ALA A 138 -13.79 -4.98 -5.37
N GLU A 139 -14.73 -4.30 -4.73
CA GLU A 139 -15.23 -4.62 -3.38
C GLU A 139 -15.79 -6.05 -3.30
N ARG A 140 -16.60 -6.45 -4.30
CA ARG A 140 -17.08 -7.83 -4.39
C ARG A 140 -15.88 -8.76 -4.46
N MET A 141 -14.98 -8.61 -5.42
CA MET A 141 -13.86 -9.56 -5.60
C MET A 141 -12.93 -9.63 -4.36
N LEU A 142 -12.71 -8.52 -3.68
CA LEU A 142 -11.88 -8.43 -2.48
C LEU A 142 -12.59 -8.88 -1.19
N ARG A 143 -13.93 -9.09 -1.23
CA ARG A 143 -14.77 -9.41 -0.05
C ARG A 143 -14.57 -8.39 1.06
N VAL A 144 -14.81 -7.12 0.73
CA VAL A 144 -14.63 -6.04 1.71
C VAL A 144 -15.86 -5.95 2.62
N GLY A 145 -15.62 -5.67 3.90
CA GLY A 145 -16.68 -5.39 4.86
C GLY A 145 -16.10 -4.91 6.19
N PRO A 146 -16.93 -4.30 7.05
CA PRO A 146 -16.49 -3.87 8.37
C PRO A 146 -16.28 -5.08 9.28
N HIS A 147 -15.52 -4.90 10.37
CA HIS A 147 -15.38 -5.93 11.40
C HIS A 147 -16.74 -6.18 12.10
N PRO A 148 -17.19 -7.44 12.28
CA PRO A 148 -18.54 -7.73 12.76
C PRO A 148 -18.79 -7.34 14.23
N GLU A 149 -17.74 -7.35 15.06
CA GLU A 149 -17.82 -7.04 16.50
C GLU A 149 -17.05 -5.75 16.84
N LEU A 150 -17.19 -4.68 16.03
CA LEU A 150 -16.47 -3.40 16.24
C LEU A 150 -16.54 -2.86 17.67
N GLU A 151 -17.73 -2.93 18.28
CA GLU A 151 -18.01 -2.39 19.62
C GLU A 151 -17.25 -3.14 20.73
N SER A 152 -16.67 -4.32 20.46
CA SER A 152 -15.83 -5.04 21.44
C SER A 152 -14.40 -4.51 21.47
N LEU A 153 -13.97 -3.74 20.47
CA LEU A 153 -12.60 -3.26 20.31
C LEU A 153 -12.40 -1.93 21.04
N THR A 154 -11.49 -1.91 22.00
CA THR A 154 -11.20 -0.71 22.82
C THR A 154 -10.75 0.48 21.97
N LYS A 155 -9.89 0.26 20.97
CA LYS A 155 -9.38 1.33 20.09
C LYS A 155 -10.48 2.05 19.29
N TYR A 156 -11.57 1.35 18.93
CA TYR A 156 -12.74 1.95 18.28
C TYR A 156 -13.37 3.03 19.18
N HIS A 157 -13.54 2.71 20.47
CA HIS A 157 -14.08 3.65 21.46
C HIS A 157 -13.16 4.83 21.74
N LEU A 158 -11.83 4.64 21.67
CA LEU A 158 -10.88 5.74 21.84
C LEU A 158 -10.98 6.74 20.68
N MET A 159 -11.08 6.26 19.44
CA MET A 159 -11.35 7.13 18.29
C MET A 159 -12.72 7.82 18.43
N LYS A 160 -13.75 7.08 18.85
CA LYS A 160 -15.08 7.65 19.09
C LYS A 160 -15.04 8.80 20.12
N LYS A 161 -14.29 8.63 21.20
CA LYS A 161 -14.14 9.65 22.25
C LYS A 161 -13.61 10.97 21.69
N ARG A 162 -12.63 10.93 20.76
CA ARG A 162 -12.19 12.12 20.05
C ARG A 162 -13.27 12.64 19.10
N ALA A 163 -13.90 11.75 18.33
CA ALA A 163 -14.92 12.13 17.36
C ALA A 163 -16.10 12.88 17.98
N ASP A 164 -16.55 12.48 19.18
CA ASP A 164 -17.67 13.10 19.90
C ASP A 164 -17.36 14.57 20.32
N GLN A 165 -16.10 15.00 20.27
CA GLN A 165 -15.66 16.38 20.56
C GLN A 165 -15.56 17.26 19.30
N LEU A 166 -15.75 16.69 18.11
CA LEU A 166 -15.58 17.39 16.85
C LEU A 166 -16.94 17.83 16.30
N GLU A 167 -17.05 19.10 15.93
CA GLU A 167 -18.28 19.64 15.33
C GLU A 167 -18.41 19.28 13.83
N ASP A 168 -17.29 19.23 13.11
CA ASP A 168 -17.23 18.95 11.67
C ASP A 168 -16.36 17.72 11.37
N ALA A 169 -16.87 16.55 11.74
CA ALA A 169 -16.23 15.29 11.44
C ALA A 169 -17.24 14.15 11.22
N ARG A 170 -16.82 13.14 10.45
CA ARG A 170 -17.53 11.87 10.30
C ARG A 170 -16.68 10.75 10.88
N PHE A 171 -17.20 10.11 11.93
CA PHE A 171 -16.61 8.89 12.49
C PHE A 171 -17.39 7.66 12.06
N GLY A 172 -16.68 6.57 11.81
CA GLY A 172 -17.31 5.29 11.50
C GLY A 172 -16.31 4.16 11.29
N PRO A 173 -16.82 2.93 11.10
CA PRO A 173 -15.99 1.80 10.75
C PRO A 173 -15.40 1.96 9.34
N VAL A 174 -14.24 1.35 9.13
CA VAL A 174 -13.69 1.17 7.78
C VAL A 174 -13.99 -0.23 7.26
N ASN A 175 -14.14 -0.36 5.95
CA ASN A 175 -14.25 -1.66 5.31
C ASN A 175 -12.85 -2.28 5.17
N LEU A 176 -12.77 -3.59 5.41
CA LEU A 176 -11.53 -4.35 5.39
C LEU A 176 -11.63 -5.50 4.39
N ALA A 177 -10.59 -5.69 3.59
CA ALA A 177 -10.38 -6.90 2.79
C ALA A 177 -9.85 -8.03 3.70
N VAL A 178 -10.73 -8.53 4.59
CA VAL A 178 -10.45 -9.56 5.58
C VAL A 178 -11.64 -10.51 5.67
N ASN A 179 -11.38 -11.81 5.77
CA ASN A 179 -12.39 -12.82 6.00
C ASN A 179 -12.75 -12.90 7.49
N PHE A 180 -14.00 -12.55 7.82
CA PHE A 180 -14.59 -12.74 9.15
C PHE A 180 -15.58 -13.92 9.19
N GLU A 181 -15.90 -14.49 8.03
CA GLU A 181 -16.80 -15.64 7.91
C GLU A 181 -16.09 -16.95 8.32
N PRO A 182 -16.85 -18.00 8.71
CA PRO A 182 -16.30 -19.31 9.05
C PRO A 182 -15.35 -19.88 7.99
N GLU A 183 -14.49 -20.81 8.42
CA GLU A 183 -13.50 -21.43 7.54
C GLU A 183 -14.16 -22.13 6.34
N GLY A 184 -13.58 -21.91 5.16
CA GLY A 184 -13.99 -22.57 3.93
C GLY A 184 -13.40 -21.96 2.66
N ALA A 185 -13.66 -22.61 1.53
CA ALA A 185 -13.28 -22.13 0.23
C ALA A 185 -14.02 -20.84 -0.12
N ASN A 186 -13.27 -19.82 -0.53
CA ASN A 186 -13.84 -18.61 -1.08
C ASN A 186 -14.31 -18.83 -2.54
N ARG A 187 -14.85 -17.78 -3.17
CA ARG A 187 -15.45 -17.87 -4.52
C ARG A 187 -14.48 -18.31 -5.64
N VAL A 188 -13.17 -18.21 -5.41
CA VAL A 188 -12.14 -18.66 -6.36
C VAL A 188 -11.50 -19.99 -5.90
N GLY A 189 -12.14 -20.71 -4.97
CA GLY A 189 -11.69 -22.03 -4.52
C GLY A 189 -10.48 -22.01 -3.60
N VAL A 190 -10.15 -20.86 -2.98
CA VAL A 190 -9.04 -20.77 -2.03
C VAL A 190 -9.58 -20.92 -0.62
N GLU A 191 -9.06 -21.90 0.12
CA GLU A 191 -9.38 -22.11 1.54
C GLU A 191 -8.91 -20.92 2.38
N GLN A 192 -9.81 -20.39 3.21
CA GLN A 192 -9.53 -19.26 4.10
C GLN A 192 -10.09 -19.50 5.49
N LYS A 193 -9.36 -19.00 6.49
CA LYS A 193 -9.78 -19.01 7.90
C LYS A 193 -10.38 -17.65 8.30
N PRO A 194 -11.24 -17.59 9.31
CA PRO A 194 -11.66 -16.31 9.88
C PRO A 194 -10.48 -15.57 10.53
N CYS A 195 -10.58 -14.24 10.58
CA CYS A 195 -9.71 -13.41 11.41
C CYS A 195 -9.80 -13.84 12.88
N ILE A 196 -8.66 -13.88 13.56
CA ILE A 196 -8.57 -14.18 14.99
C ILE A 196 -8.26 -12.94 15.82
N ASP A 197 -8.30 -11.76 15.21
CA ASP A 197 -8.07 -10.46 15.85
C ASP A 197 -6.67 -10.29 16.44
N CYS A 198 -5.68 -10.83 15.75
CA CYS A 198 -4.30 -10.88 16.24
C CYS A 198 -3.48 -9.61 16.05
N GLY A 199 -3.98 -8.58 15.37
CA GLY A 199 -3.26 -7.32 15.13
C GLY A 199 -2.10 -7.39 14.11
N ASP A 200 -1.78 -8.57 13.58
CA ASP A 200 -0.64 -8.80 12.67
C ASP A 200 -1.06 -8.77 11.18
N CYS A 201 -1.63 -7.65 10.71
CA CYS A 201 -1.88 -7.47 9.27
C CYS A 201 -0.59 -7.16 8.48
N PHE A 202 0.38 -6.52 9.15
CA PHE A 202 1.77 -6.33 8.74
C PHE A 202 2.68 -7.16 9.66
N PRO A 203 3.79 -7.77 9.18
CA PRO A 203 4.29 -7.76 7.80
C PRO A 203 3.59 -8.77 6.88
N GLY A 204 2.61 -9.51 7.38
CA GLY A 204 1.76 -10.37 6.57
C GLY A 204 0.94 -11.33 7.43
N CYS A 205 -0.23 -11.73 6.93
CA CYS A 205 -1.19 -12.53 7.70
C CYS A 205 -0.86 -14.03 7.61
N ASN A 206 -0.28 -14.60 8.67
CA ASN A 206 -0.02 -16.03 8.77
C ASN A 206 -1.27 -16.90 9.02
N VAL A 207 -2.39 -16.29 9.40
CA VAL A 207 -3.67 -16.97 9.67
C VAL A 207 -4.39 -17.36 8.37
N GLY A 208 -4.16 -16.60 7.29
CA GLY A 208 -4.87 -16.78 6.01
C GLY A 208 -6.22 -16.06 5.91
N ALA A 209 -6.54 -15.20 6.89
CA ALA A 209 -7.79 -14.43 6.91
C ALA A 209 -7.76 -13.20 5.98
N LYS A 210 -6.59 -12.62 5.76
CA LYS A 210 -6.43 -11.41 4.94
C LYS A 210 -6.70 -11.73 3.46
N ASN A 211 -7.61 -10.99 2.82
CA ASN A 211 -7.93 -11.13 1.40
C ASN A 211 -6.87 -10.45 0.51
N THR A 212 -5.62 -10.91 0.61
CA THR A 212 -4.54 -10.50 -0.30
C THR A 212 -4.86 -10.92 -1.74
N LEU A 213 -4.11 -10.39 -2.71
CA LEU A 213 -4.35 -10.73 -4.12
C LEU A 213 -4.11 -12.22 -4.44
N ALA A 214 -3.30 -12.90 -3.61
CA ALA A 214 -3.09 -14.35 -3.66
C ALA A 214 -4.31 -15.17 -3.19
N MET A 215 -5.34 -14.51 -2.66
CA MET A 215 -6.61 -15.11 -2.24
C MET A 215 -7.76 -14.83 -3.22
N ASN A 216 -7.60 -13.94 -4.21
CA ASN A 216 -8.69 -13.54 -5.09
C ASN A 216 -8.30 -13.48 -6.58
N TYR A 217 -7.73 -12.38 -7.05
CA TYR A 217 -7.47 -12.13 -8.47
C TYR A 217 -6.39 -13.03 -9.06
N LEU A 218 -5.28 -13.28 -8.36
CA LEU A 218 -4.18 -14.11 -8.90
C LEU A 218 -4.59 -15.59 -9.07
N PRO A 219 -5.26 -16.24 -8.09
CA PRO A 219 -5.80 -17.58 -8.29
C PRO A 219 -6.81 -17.64 -9.43
N HIS A 220 -7.67 -16.62 -9.55
CA HIS A 220 -8.64 -16.52 -10.64
C HIS A 220 -7.97 -16.40 -12.01
N ALA A 221 -6.97 -15.53 -12.14
CA ALA A 221 -6.17 -15.39 -13.36
C ALA A 221 -5.54 -16.73 -13.75
N ARG A 222 -4.94 -17.43 -12.77
CA ARG A 222 -4.32 -18.75 -12.99
C ARG A 222 -5.32 -19.80 -13.46
N GLN A 223 -6.53 -19.83 -12.87
CA GLN A 223 -7.62 -20.72 -13.28
C GLN A 223 -8.13 -20.44 -14.69
N LYS A 224 -8.04 -19.18 -15.13
CA LYS A 224 -8.41 -18.75 -16.49
C LYS A 224 -7.28 -18.87 -17.52
N GLY A 225 -6.11 -19.36 -17.11
CA GLY A 225 -5.01 -19.68 -18.02
C GLY A 225 -3.87 -18.68 -18.05
N ALA A 226 -3.87 -17.64 -17.20
CA ALA A 226 -2.70 -16.77 -17.05
C ALA A 226 -1.50 -17.58 -16.51
N GLU A 227 -0.33 -17.35 -17.08
CA GLU A 227 0.93 -17.89 -16.59
C GLU A 227 1.57 -16.86 -15.66
N ILE A 228 2.00 -17.28 -14.47
CA ILE A 228 2.53 -16.38 -13.44
C ILE A 228 3.97 -16.79 -13.15
N PHE A 229 4.92 -15.87 -13.30
CA PHE A 229 6.34 -16.11 -13.07
C PHE A 229 6.86 -15.20 -11.98
N THR A 230 7.44 -15.78 -10.93
CA THR A 230 8.04 -15.05 -9.81
C THR A 230 9.55 -14.98 -9.93
N CYS A 231 10.18 -14.09 -9.15
CA CYS A 231 11.61 -13.81 -9.19
C CYS A 231 12.10 -13.20 -10.52
N ILE A 232 11.20 -12.59 -11.29
CA ILE A 232 11.48 -11.95 -12.59
C ILE A 232 11.36 -10.43 -12.43
N GLU A 233 12.49 -9.73 -12.43
CA GLU A 233 12.53 -8.27 -12.33
C GLU A 233 12.69 -7.64 -13.70
N VAL A 234 11.66 -6.94 -14.18
CA VAL A 234 11.78 -6.13 -15.40
C VAL A 234 12.54 -4.84 -15.11
N ILE A 235 13.48 -4.50 -16.00
CA ILE A 235 14.40 -3.38 -15.86
C ILE A 235 13.93 -2.20 -16.73
N HIS A 236 13.68 -2.46 -18.02
CA HIS A 236 13.23 -1.48 -19.00
C HIS A 236 12.64 -2.19 -20.24
N LEU A 237 12.08 -1.38 -21.14
CA LEU A 237 11.46 -1.81 -22.38
C LEU A 237 12.14 -1.11 -23.56
N GLU A 238 12.21 -1.80 -24.70
CA GLU A 238 12.54 -1.20 -25.99
C GLU A 238 11.43 -1.48 -26.99
N ARG A 239 11.03 -0.48 -27.78
CA ARG A 239 9.99 -0.62 -28.80
C ARG A 239 10.58 -1.07 -30.13
N HIS A 240 9.95 -2.05 -30.78
CA HIS A 240 10.35 -2.46 -32.12
C HIS A 240 9.73 -1.60 -33.22
N ALA A 241 10.48 -1.37 -34.30
CA ALA A 241 9.96 -0.69 -35.49
C ALA A 241 8.79 -1.45 -36.14
N SER A 242 8.77 -2.79 -36.04
CA SER A 242 7.69 -3.65 -36.56
C SER A 242 6.50 -3.80 -35.61
N GLY A 243 6.47 -3.09 -34.48
CA GLY A 243 5.45 -3.25 -33.43
C GLY A 243 5.86 -4.23 -32.32
N GLY A 244 5.28 -4.03 -31.14
CA GLY A 244 5.62 -4.73 -29.91
C GLY A 244 6.89 -4.23 -29.22
N TYR A 245 7.30 -4.95 -28.18
CA TYR A 245 8.32 -4.56 -27.21
C TYR A 245 9.29 -5.71 -26.92
N THR A 246 10.56 -5.40 -26.76
CA THR A 246 11.50 -6.26 -26.02
C THR A 246 11.42 -5.87 -24.55
N VAL A 247 11.16 -6.86 -23.69
CA VAL A 247 11.14 -6.71 -22.24
C VAL A 247 12.48 -7.21 -21.70
N PHE A 248 13.30 -6.31 -21.17
CA PHE A 248 14.56 -6.66 -20.52
C PHE A 248 14.30 -6.96 -19.05
N TYR A 249 14.62 -8.17 -18.61
CA TYR A 249 14.38 -8.62 -17.25
C TYR A 249 15.60 -9.32 -16.68
N ARG A 250 15.63 -9.50 -15.35
CA ARG A 250 16.60 -10.36 -14.69
C ARG A 250 15.93 -11.38 -13.79
N SER A 251 16.63 -12.50 -13.70
CA SER A 251 16.22 -13.73 -13.08
C SER A 251 16.75 -13.82 -11.65
N ASN A 252 16.13 -13.15 -10.68
CA ASN A 252 16.65 -13.01 -9.32
C ASN A 252 16.70 -14.33 -8.52
N HIS A 253 17.66 -14.44 -7.62
CA HIS A 253 17.83 -15.55 -6.67
C HIS A 253 17.80 -15.02 -5.22
N GLU A 254 17.68 -15.89 -4.23
CA GLU A 254 17.54 -15.49 -2.82
C GLU A 254 18.66 -14.56 -2.32
N ASN A 255 19.89 -14.74 -2.80
CA ASN A 255 21.08 -14.03 -2.31
C ASN A 255 21.74 -13.09 -3.32
N ARG A 256 21.24 -13.03 -4.57
CA ARG A 256 21.86 -12.24 -5.65
C ARG A 256 20.88 -11.93 -6.76
N GLN A 257 21.15 -10.84 -7.47
CA GLN A 257 20.50 -10.53 -8.73
C GLN A 257 20.95 -11.49 -9.84
N GLY A 258 20.04 -11.79 -10.75
CA GLY A 258 20.32 -12.62 -11.93
C GLY A 258 20.99 -11.84 -13.05
N GLU A 259 21.34 -12.56 -14.13
CA GLU A 259 21.75 -11.95 -15.39
C GLU A 259 20.56 -11.34 -16.12
N VAL A 260 20.85 -10.38 -17.01
CA VAL A 260 19.84 -9.72 -17.83
C VAL A 260 19.52 -10.59 -19.04
N GLU A 261 18.24 -10.93 -19.16
CA GLU A 261 17.64 -11.68 -20.24
C GLU A 261 16.60 -10.82 -20.95
N ARG A 262 16.03 -11.35 -22.03
CA ARG A 262 15.02 -10.65 -22.82
C ARG A 262 13.93 -11.59 -23.30
N LEU A 263 12.70 -11.10 -23.33
CA LEU A 263 11.57 -11.72 -24.01
C LEU A 263 10.85 -10.70 -24.89
N ARG A 264 10.08 -11.18 -25.85
CA ARG A 264 9.26 -10.36 -26.73
C ARG A 264 7.82 -10.32 -26.22
N ALA A 265 7.21 -9.13 -26.28
CA ALA A 265 5.81 -8.93 -25.95
C ALA A 265 5.13 -8.11 -27.05
N HIS A 266 3.94 -8.48 -27.51
CA HIS A 266 3.18 -7.60 -28.41
C HIS A 266 2.57 -6.45 -27.62
N ASN A 267 2.04 -6.77 -26.44
CA ASN A 267 1.47 -5.80 -25.50
C ASN A 267 2.12 -5.93 -24.13
N VAL A 268 2.40 -4.79 -23.50
CA VAL A 268 3.00 -4.68 -22.18
C VAL A 268 2.11 -3.83 -21.28
N VAL A 269 1.78 -4.38 -20.11
CA VAL A 269 1.03 -3.68 -19.06
C VAL A 269 1.90 -3.52 -17.83
N LEU A 270 2.23 -2.28 -17.48
CA LEU A 270 3.01 -1.95 -16.29
C LEU A 270 2.11 -1.84 -15.06
N SER A 271 2.45 -2.62 -14.04
CA SER A 271 1.85 -2.62 -12.71
C SER A 271 2.88 -2.86 -11.58
N ALA A 272 4.08 -2.31 -11.70
CA ALA A 272 5.18 -2.43 -10.73
C ALA A 272 5.04 -1.48 -9.51
N GLY A 273 3.87 -0.87 -9.32
CA GLY A 273 3.57 0.16 -8.34
C GLY A 273 4.04 1.55 -8.78
N ALA A 274 3.55 2.61 -8.13
CA ALA A 274 3.85 4.01 -8.49
C ALA A 274 5.33 4.26 -8.81
N VAL A 275 6.19 3.89 -7.86
CA VAL A 275 7.65 4.03 -8.00
C VAL A 275 8.22 3.09 -9.07
N GLY A 276 7.76 1.82 -9.14
CA GLY A 276 8.35 0.81 -10.02
C GLY A 276 8.00 0.98 -11.49
N SER A 277 6.72 1.27 -11.80
CA SER A 277 6.27 1.49 -13.17
C SER A 277 6.89 2.77 -13.75
N THR A 278 6.99 3.82 -12.92
CA THR A 278 7.69 5.05 -13.31
C THR A 278 9.18 4.80 -13.55
N GLU A 279 9.86 4.04 -12.68
CA GLU A 279 11.27 3.67 -12.84
C GLU A 279 11.53 2.91 -14.16
N ILE A 280 10.68 1.94 -14.49
CA ILE A 280 10.77 1.18 -15.75
C ILE A 280 10.61 2.10 -16.96
N LEU A 281 9.62 3.01 -16.95
CA LEU A 281 9.40 3.93 -18.07
C LEU A 281 10.51 4.98 -18.19
N LEU A 282 11.03 5.50 -17.09
CA LEU A 282 12.17 6.43 -17.11
C LEU A 282 13.41 5.77 -17.72
N ARG A 283 13.69 4.51 -17.34
CA ARG A 283 14.79 3.74 -17.96
C ARG A 283 14.53 3.42 -19.42
N SER A 284 13.29 3.14 -19.78
CA SER A 284 12.90 2.91 -21.18
C SER A 284 13.06 4.17 -22.01
N ALA A 285 12.75 5.35 -21.46
CA ALA A 285 12.98 6.64 -22.09
C ALA A 285 14.48 6.93 -22.28
N ALA A 286 15.30 6.63 -21.27
CA ALA A 286 16.75 6.69 -21.40
C ALA A 286 17.30 5.73 -22.47
N ALA A 287 16.62 4.61 -22.74
CA ALA A 287 16.92 3.66 -23.82
C ALA A 287 16.32 4.06 -25.18
N GLY A 288 15.63 5.21 -25.30
CA GLY A 288 15.12 5.75 -26.56
C GLY A 288 13.61 5.59 -26.79
N LEU A 289 12.84 5.11 -25.81
CA LEU A 289 11.37 5.14 -25.88
C LEU A 289 10.89 6.59 -25.73
N SER A 290 10.22 7.14 -26.75
CA SER A 290 9.63 8.47 -26.66
C SER A 290 8.51 8.49 -25.61
N THR A 291 8.44 9.48 -24.73
CA THR A 291 7.43 9.57 -23.67
C THR A 291 6.98 11.02 -23.49
N SER A 292 5.83 11.22 -22.83
CA SER A 292 5.41 12.55 -22.39
C SER A 292 6.41 13.17 -21.41
N ALA A 293 6.56 14.49 -21.47
CA ALA A 293 7.32 15.28 -20.50
C ALA A 293 6.77 15.22 -19.07
N GLN A 294 5.53 14.73 -18.90
CA GLN A 294 4.89 14.51 -17.59
C GLN A 294 5.32 13.20 -16.92
N LEU A 295 6.10 12.35 -17.59
CA LEU A 295 6.68 11.17 -16.96
C LEU A 295 7.58 11.56 -15.78
N GLY A 296 7.35 10.92 -14.63
CA GLY A 296 8.02 11.23 -13.37
C GLY A 296 7.36 12.33 -12.54
N GLN A 297 6.42 13.10 -13.11
CA GLN A 297 5.77 14.22 -12.42
C GLN A 297 4.59 13.77 -11.54
N SER A 298 4.09 14.71 -10.73
CA SER A 298 2.87 14.55 -9.92
C SER A 298 2.95 13.41 -8.89
N PHE A 299 4.14 13.12 -8.34
CA PHE A 299 4.27 12.15 -7.26
C PHE A 299 3.75 12.73 -5.95
N THR A 300 3.02 11.90 -5.22
CA THR A 300 2.44 12.23 -3.92
C THR A 300 2.60 11.06 -2.93
N GLY A 301 2.74 11.40 -1.65
CA GLY A 301 2.75 10.46 -0.53
C GLY A 301 1.36 10.23 0.07
N ASN A 302 0.31 10.73 -0.58
CA ASN A 302 -1.09 10.69 -0.14
C ASN A 302 -1.34 11.42 1.20
N GLY A 303 -0.48 12.37 1.55
CA GLY A 303 -0.49 13.04 2.84
C GLY A 303 -0.25 12.10 4.02
N ASP A 304 0.43 10.97 3.82
CA ASP A 304 0.71 9.99 4.88
C ASP A 304 1.51 10.63 6.02
N PHE A 305 0.96 10.54 7.23
CA PHE A 305 1.59 11.07 8.43
C PHE A 305 1.27 10.18 9.63
N LEU A 306 2.29 9.87 10.43
CA LEU A 306 2.19 8.98 11.58
C LEU A 306 2.41 9.75 12.88
N GLY A 307 1.48 9.60 13.82
CA GLY A 307 1.61 10.10 15.19
C GLY A 307 1.45 8.98 16.20
N LEU A 308 2.11 9.13 17.35
CA LEU A 308 2.02 8.22 18.49
C LEU A 308 1.42 8.96 19.69
N GLY A 309 0.28 8.48 20.17
CA GLY A 309 -0.16 8.73 21.55
C GLY A 309 0.36 7.60 22.44
N TYR A 310 1.34 7.90 23.28
CA TYR A 310 1.99 6.92 24.16
C TYR A 310 1.43 6.98 25.58
N ASN A 311 1.22 5.80 26.17
CA ASN A 311 0.90 5.62 27.60
C ASN A 311 -0.32 6.40 28.11
N THR A 312 -1.37 6.48 27.29
CA THR A 312 -2.59 7.24 27.58
C THR A 312 -3.38 6.70 28.78
N ASP A 313 -4.24 7.49 29.40
CA ASP A 313 -5.12 7.08 30.52
C ASP A 313 -5.98 5.87 30.19
N PHE A 314 -6.30 5.69 28.92
CA PHE A 314 -7.19 4.65 28.44
C PHE A 314 -6.43 3.46 27.86
N ARG A 315 -6.95 2.28 28.13
CA ARG A 315 -6.44 1.05 27.52
C ARG A 315 -6.92 0.94 26.08
N SER A 316 -5.99 0.85 25.15
CA SER A 316 -6.21 0.76 23.70
C SER A 316 -6.19 -0.66 23.16
N ASN A 317 -5.49 -1.59 23.83
CA ASN A 317 -5.24 -2.96 23.36
C ASN A 317 -4.68 -3.00 21.93
N VAL A 318 -3.39 -2.71 21.78
CA VAL A 318 -2.74 -2.58 20.45
C VAL A 318 -1.54 -3.50 20.26
N MET A 319 -1.32 -4.46 21.14
CA MET A 319 -0.24 -5.43 20.99
C MET A 319 -0.70 -6.67 20.23
N GLY A 320 -0.16 -6.88 19.03
CA GLY A 320 -0.46 -8.05 18.20
C GLY A 320 0.18 -9.33 18.72
N PHE A 321 -0.52 -10.46 18.60
CA PHE A 321 -0.07 -11.79 19.05
C PHE A 321 0.17 -12.77 17.88
N GLY A 322 0.02 -12.32 16.64
CA GLY A 322 0.32 -13.10 15.45
C GLY A 322 -0.39 -14.44 15.37
N ASN A 323 0.32 -15.48 14.93
CA ASN A 323 -0.21 -16.84 14.77
C ASN A 323 -0.05 -17.70 16.04
N HIS A 324 -0.18 -17.09 17.23
CA HIS A 324 -0.05 -17.77 18.53
C HIS A 324 -1.34 -17.68 19.36
N PRO A 325 -2.46 -18.26 18.87
CA PRO A 325 -3.76 -18.15 19.52
C PRO A 325 -3.83 -18.83 20.89
N ASP A 326 -2.95 -19.80 21.17
CA ASP A 326 -2.91 -20.54 22.44
C ASP A 326 -2.02 -19.86 23.50
N SER A 327 -1.41 -18.72 23.19
CA SER A 327 -0.59 -17.98 24.14
C SER A 327 -1.44 -17.09 25.05
N SER A 328 -0.96 -16.78 26.25
CA SER A 328 -1.61 -15.79 27.14
C SER A 328 -1.70 -14.40 26.49
N GLU A 329 -0.94 -14.15 25.43
CA GLU A 329 -1.00 -12.90 24.67
C GLU A 329 -2.33 -12.76 23.89
N ALA A 330 -2.99 -13.87 23.57
CA ALA A 330 -4.26 -13.89 22.84
C ALA A 330 -5.49 -13.60 23.71
N GLU A 331 -5.31 -13.50 25.04
CA GLU A 331 -6.37 -13.08 25.97
C GLU A 331 -6.85 -11.65 25.68
N VAL A 332 -5.96 -10.82 25.13
CA VAL A 332 -6.25 -9.43 24.75
C VAL A 332 -6.20 -9.30 23.25
N LYS A 333 -7.37 -9.18 22.63
CA LYS A 333 -7.50 -9.09 21.18
C LYS A 333 -7.47 -7.64 20.72
N PRO A 334 -6.44 -7.19 19.98
CA PRO A 334 -6.41 -5.85 19.42
C PRO A 334 -7.36 -5.65 18.24
N GLY A 335 -7.87 -6.72 17.61
CA GLY A 335 -8.58 -6.63 16.34
C GLY A 335 -7.62 -6.60 15.14
N PRO A 336 -8.14 -6.44 13.91
CA PRO A 336 -7.34 -6.07 12.75
C PRO A 336 -6.55 -4.76 13.00
N THR A 337 -5.46 -4.52 12.28
CA THR A 337 -4.57 -3.36 12.56
C THR A 337 -5.29 -2.01 12.51
N ILE A 338 -6.28 -1.85 11.63
CA ILE A 338 -7.14 -0.64 11.51
C ILE A 338 -8.59 -1.11 11.48
N VAL A 339 -9.50 -0.40 12.15
CA VAL A 339 -10.94 -0.73 12.13
C VAL A 339 -11.87 0.48 11.99
N SER A 340 -11.36 1.70 12.15
CA SER A 340 -12.13 2.93 12.17
C SER A 340 -11.36 4.12 11.67
N ALA A 341 -12.10 5.14 11.25
CA ALA A 341 -11.53 6.40 10.82
C ALA A 341 -12.41 7.58 11.25
N ILE A 342 -11.77 8.74 11.41
CA ILE A 342 -12.41 10.04 11.52
C ILE A 342 -12.04 10.85 10.29
N GLN A 343 -13.05 11.29 9.53
CA GLN A 343 -12.89 12.19 8.40
C GLN A 343 -13.20 13.62 8.86
N TYR A 344 -12.17 14.46 8.97
CA TYR A 344 -12.23 15.84 9.44
C TYR A 344 -12.65 16.82 8.34
N ASN A 345 -13.17 17.98 8.75
CA ASN A 345 -13.38 19.16 7.91
C ASN A 345 -14.32 18.90 6.71
N ARG A 346 -15.39 18.13 6.92
CA ARG A 346 -16.34 17.73 5.87
C ARG A 346 -17.07 18.93 5.26
N SER A 347 -17.26 20.01 6.01
CA SER A 347 -17.85 21.25 5.52
C SER A 347 -16.87 22.10 4.69
N LYS A 348 -15.58 21.78 4.73
CA LYS A 348 -14.51 22.53 4.05
C LYS A 348 -14.18 21.96 2.68
N SER A 349 -13.33 22.70 1.97
CA SER A 349 -12.79 22.31 0.67
C SER A 349 -12.04 20.98 0.75
N TRP A 350 -12.03 20.23 -0.35
CA TRP A 350 -11.34 18.94 -0.44
C TRP A 350 -9.88 18.99 0.04
N ALA A 351 -9.18 20.09 -0.27
CA ALA A 351 -7.77 20.30 0.10
C ALA A 351 -7.52 20.43 1.61
N GLU A 352 -8.55 20.71 2.41
CA GLU A 352 -8.45 20.86 3.88
C GLU A 352 -8.92 19.62 4.64
N ARG A 353 -9.40 18.59 3.93
CA ARG A 353 -9.91 17.35 4.54
C ARG A 353 -8.77 16.43 4.92
N ILE A 354 -8.92 15.80 6.08
CA ILE A 354 -7.95 14.84 6.65
C ILE A 354 -8.73 13.61 7.08
N THR A 355 -8.20 12.43 6.77
CA THR A 355 -8.68 11.16 7.33
C THR A 355 -7.68 10.67 8.35
N VAL A 356 -8.11 10.39 9.58
CA VAL A 356 -7.28 9.81 10.63
C VAL A 356 -7.81 8.45 11.02
N GLU A 357 -6.97 7.42 10.93
CA GLU A 357 -7.29 6.03 11.24
C GLU A 357 -6.64 5.58 12.56
N ASP A 358 -7.31 4.67 13.28
CA ASP A 358 -6.67 3.96 14.38
C ASP A 358 -5.63 2.98 13.85
N PHE A 359 -4.53 2.81 14.56
CA PHE A 359 -3.47 1.91 14.14
C PHE A 359 -2.94 1.09 15.32
N THR A 360 -3.07 -0.23 15.21
CA THR A 360 -2.43 -1.20 16.10
C THR A 360 -0.92 -1.15 15.87
N LEU A 361 -0.22 -0.37 16.69
CA LEU A 361 1.19 0.01 16.54
C LEU A 361 2.15 -1.18 16.39
N VAL A 362 1.85 -2.32 17.03
CA VAL A 362 2.86 -3.34 17.25
C VAL A 362 2.40 -4.73 16.84
N PRO A 363 2.72 -5.19 15.61
CA PRO A 363 2.62 -6.62 15.32
C PRO A 363 3.56 -7.39 16.25
N ARG A 364 3.23 -8.65 16.53
CA ARG A 364 3.97 -9.48 17.51
C ARG A 364 5.48 -9.38 17.36
N ALA A 365 5.96 -9.45 16.12
CA ALA A 365 7.36 -9.38 15.74
C ALA A 365 8.10 -8.14 16.29
N LEU A 366 7.40 -7.03 16.49
CA LEU A 366 7.95 -5.74 16.93
C LEU A 366 7.68 -5.42 18.41
N VAL A 367 6.87 -6.23 19.12
CA VAL A 367 6.51 -5.98 20.55
C VAL A 367 7.74 -5.87 21.43
N GLY A 368 8.66 -6.83 21.33
CA GLY A 368 9.89 -6.81 22.14
C GLY A 368 10.80 -5.61 21.86
N PHE A 369 10.78 -5.09 20.63
CA PHE A 369 11.54 -3.90 20.25
C PHE A 369 10.90 -2.64 20.86
N PHE A 370 9.60 -2.41 20.61
CA PHE A 370 8.91 -1.21 21.05
C PHE A 370 8.76 -1.09 22.56
N ARG A 371 8.65 -2.21 23.29
CA ARG A 371 8.69 -2.22 24.77
C ARG A 371 9.94 -1.53 25.34
N ARG A 372 11.06 -1.59 24.62
CA ARG A 372 12.35 -1.03 25.04
C ARG A 372 12.62 0.35 24.46
N THR A 373 12.11 0.64 23.26
CA THR A 373 12.45 1.87 22.53
C THR A 373 11.43 2.99 22.73
N LEU A 374 10.14 2.71 22.88
CA LEU A 374 9.12 3.77 23.05
C LEU A 374 9.32 4.62 24.33
N PRO A 375 9.68 4.05 25.50
CA PRO A 375 9.97 4.87 26.67
C PRO A 375 11.12 5.88 26.42
N VAL A 376 12.09 5.51 25.58
CA VAL A 376 13.20 6.38 25.19
C VAL A 376 12.74 7.42 24.16
N LEU A 377 11.92 7.03 23.19
CA LEU A 377 11.36 7.93 22.17
C LEU A 377 10.36 8.95 22.75
N ALA A 378 9.74 8.62 23.89
CA ALA A 378 8.88 9.52 24.65
C ALA A 378 9.67 10.60 25.42
N LEU A 379 10.99 10.49 25.57
CA LEU A 379 11.80 11.54 26.20
C LEU A 379 11.80 12.80 25.32
N GLY A 380 11.29 13.91 25.85
CA GLY A 380 11.16 15.18 25.11
C GLY A 380 9.98 15.20 24.12
N ALA A 381 9.03 14.27 24.27
CA ALA A 381 7.72 14.34 23.65
C ALA A 381 6.80 15.31 24.42
N VAL A 382 5.62 15.64 23.85
CA VAL A 382 4.67 16.55 24.49
C VAL A 382 3.81 15.74 25.44
N ASP A 383 4.01 15.96 26.74
CA ASP A 383 3.11 15.45 27.77
C ASP A 383 1.81 16.26 27.74
N THR A 384 0.68 15.56 27.65
CA THR A 384 -0.65 16.18 27.59
C THR A 384 -1.47 15.96 28.85
N ASP A 385 -0.93 15.22 29.84
CA ASP A 385 -1.59 15.01 31.13
C ASP A 385 -0.99 15.88 32.26
N GLU A 386 -1.81 16.17 33.28
CA GLU A 386 -1.40 16.81 34.53
C GLU A 386 -1.90 15.98 35.73
N GLY A 387 -1.21 14.90 36.11
CA GLY A 387 -1.36 14.35 37.47
C GLY A 387 -1.20 12.85 37.73
N ASP A 388 -0.86 12.01 36.76
CA ASP A 388 -0.87 10.54 36.92
C ASP A 388 0.51 9.83 36.89
N THR A 389 1.62 10.59 36.92
CA THR A 389 3.02 10.14 36.64
C THR A 389 3.45 8.82 37.32
N GLY A 390 2.90 8.51 38.50
CA GLY A 390 3.17 7.26 39.21
C GLY A 390 2.59 6.02 38.53
N GLN A 391 1.37 6.12 37.96
CA GLN A 391 0.72 5.04 37.22
C GLN A 391 1.41 4.81 35.87
N GLU A 392 1.74 5.89 35.18
CA GLU A 392 2.54 5.87 33.95
C GLU A 392 3.88 5.15 34.15
N THR A 393 4.65 5.57 35.15
CA THR A 393 5.96 4.97 35.46
C THR A 393 5.82 3.49 35.78
N ARG A 394 4.75 3.09 36.47
CA ARG A 394 4.44 1.68 36.75
C ARG A 394 4.18 0.90 35.46
N ARG A 395 3.34 1.42 34.55
CA ARG A 395 3.02 0.79 33.26
C ARG A 395 4.26 0.61 32.38
N VAL A 396 5.13 1.61 32.34
CA VAL A 396 6.44 1.52 31.66
C VAL A 396 7.31 0.42 32.28
N GLY A 397 7.36 0.36 33.62
CA GLY A 397 8.10 -0.69 34.33
C GLY A 397 7.60 -2.10 34.01
N LEU A 398 6.29 -2.30 33.90
CA LEU A 398 5.69 -3.58 33.50
C LEU A 398 6.17 -4.02 32.12
N ASP A 399 6.16 -3.11 31.14
CA ASP A 399 6.61 -3.40 29.77
C ASP A 399 8.11 -3.68 29.68
N LEU A 400 8.95 -3.03 30.49
CA LEU A 400 10.38 -3.31 30.51
C LEU A 400 10.70 -4.71 31.05
N LEU A 401 9.87 -5.23 31.96
CA LEU A 401 10.03 -6.57 32.55
C LEU A 401 9.52 -7.68 31.63
N SER A 402 8.27 -7.62 31.20
CA SER A 402 7.63 -8.66 30.39
C SER A 402 6.62 -8.07 29.41
N ARG A 403 6.13 -8.89 28.46
CA ARG A 403 5.00 -8.48 27.62
C ARG A 403 3.78 -8.49 28.53
N ASN A 404 3.29 -7.31 28.93
CA ASN A 404 2.27 -7.20 29.94
C ASN A 404 0.98 -6.59 29.37
N PRO A 405 -0.17 -7.27 29.50
CA PRO A 405 -1.47 -6.73 29.12
C PRO A 405 -1.79 -5.34 29.70
N GLU A 406 -1.28 -5.03 30.89
CA GLU A 406 -1.48 -3.77 31.63
C GLU A 406 -0.29 -2.80 31.46
N GLY A 407 0.61 -3.07 30.52
CA GLY A 407 1.76 -2.21 30.21
C GLY A 407 1.40 -0.97 29.39
N ALA A 408 2.33 -0.02 29.31
CA ALA A 408 2.18 1.24 28.60
C ALA A 408 1.84 1.07 27.10
N LEU A 409 2.33 0.00 26.45
CA LEU A 409 2.03 -0.31 25.06
C LEU A 409 0.53 -0.54 24.83
N ASN A 410 -0.17 -1.24 25.72
CA ASN A 410 -1.61 -1.43 25.62
C ASN A 410 -2.42 -0.21 26.06
N HIS A 411 -1.75 0.87 26.42
CA HIS A 411 -2.28 2.20 26.64
C HIS A 411 -1.81 3.18 25.56
N SER A 412 -1.19 2.69 24.49
CA SER A 412 -0.68 3.53 23.40
C SER A 412 -1.49 3.32 22.12
N MET A 413 -1.48 4.28 21.21
CA MET A 413 -2.12 4.14 19.91
C MET A 413 -1.31 4.92 18.87
N VAL A 414 -1.11 4.31 17.70
CA VAL A 414 -0.66 5.08 16.53
C VAL A 414 -1.86 5.57 15.77
N TYR A 415 -1.69 6.75 15.18
CA TYR A 415 -2.62 7.34 14.25
C TYR A 415 -1.95 7.36 12.88
N LEU A 416 -2.65 6.88 11.87
CA LEU A 416 -2.29 7.09 10.48
C LEU A 416 -3.22 8.16 9.91
N ALA A 417 -2.66 9.29 9.53
CA ALA A 417 -3.37 10.34 8.83
C ALA A 417 -3.06 10.31 7.34
N MET A 418 -4.05 10.66 6.54
CA MET A 418 -3.95 10.88 5.09
C MET A 418 -4.64 12.19 4.76
N ALA A 419 -4.09 12.93 3.80
CA ALA A 419 -4.59 14.25 3.41
C ALA A 419 -4.22 14.60 1.98
N ILE A 420 -4.55 15.82 1.56
CA ILE A 420 -4.18 16.36 0.25
C ILE A 420 -2.88 17.15 0.37
N ASP A 421 -1.76 16.51 0.01
CA ASP A 421 -0.48 17.19 -0.17
C ASP A 421 -0.39 17.92 -1.52
N ASP A 422 0.63 18.75 -1.70
CA ASP A 422 0.84 19.51 -2.94
C ASP A 422 1.07 18.64 -4.19
N GLY A 423 1.40 17.36 -4.02
CA GLY A 423 1.67 16.39 -5.09
C GLY A 423 2.76 16.80 -6.07
N ARG A 424 3.73 17.61 -5.63
CA ARG A 424 4.80 18.15 -6.50
C ARG A 424 6.08 17.32 -6.50
N GLY A 425 6.04 16.10 -5.98
CA GLY A 425 7.17 15.20 -6.05
C GLY A 425 7.51 14.84 -7.51
N VAL A 426 8.80 14.74 -7.79
CA VAL A 426 9.31 14.35 -9.11
C VAL A 426 10.20 13.13 -8.97
N LEU A 427 9.85 12.03 -9.65
CA LEU A 427 10.72 10.87 -9.81
C LEU A 427 11.63 11.08 -11.02
N ARG A 428 12.94 10.89 -10.84
CA ARG A 428 13.91 10.93 -11.94
C ARG A 428 15.03 9.92 -11.71
N LEU A 429 15.78 9.64 -12.77
CA LEU A 429 17.02 8.89 -12.66
C LEU A 429 18.17 9.84 -12.34
N ASP A 430 19.04 9.44 -11.42
CA ASP A 430 20.33 10.08 -11.19
C ASP A 430 21.36 9.65 -12.25
N ASP A 431 22.57 10.22 -12.17
CA ASP A 431 23.65 9.96 -13.12
C ASP A 431 24.13 8.50 -13.12
N ASP A 432 23.89 7.75 -12.03
CA ASP A 432 24.22 6.34 -11.88
C ASP A 432 23.06 5.41 -12.31
N GLY A 433 21.95 5.97 -12.79
CA GLY A 433 20.74 5.23 -13.19
C GLY A 433 19.88 4.74 -12.02
N GLY A 434 20.15 5.23 -10.81
CA GLY A 434 19.34 5.07 -9.60
C GLY A 434 18.12 5.98 -9.64
N LEU A 435 16.99 5.49 -9.14
CA LEU A 435 15.80 6.33 -9.01
C LEU A 435 15.95 7.25 -7.79
N CYS A 436 15.60 8.51 -7.93
CA CYS A 436 15.48 9.47 -6.84
C CYS A 436 14.11 10.15 -6.86
N ILE A 437 13.70 10.68 -5.72
CA ILE A 437 12.49 11.48 -5.54
C ILE A 437 12.93 12.85 -5.04
N ASP A 438 12.69 13.87 -5.86
CA ASP A 438 12.90 15.27 -5.49
C ASP A 438 11.57 15.88 -5.07
N TRP A 439 11.49 16.34 -3.84
CA TRP A 439 10.31 17.03 -3.33
C TRP A 439 10.67 18.03 -2.21
N PRO A 440 11.36 19.14 -2.55
CA PRO A 440 11.87 20.06 -1.53
C PRO A 440 10.78 20.70 -0.66
N SER A 441 9.57 20.87 -1.21
CA SER A 441 8.43 21.52 -0.53
C SER A 441 7.66 20.63 0.44
N VAL A 442 7.82 19.30 0.39
CA VAL A 442 6.96 18.36 1.14
C VAL A 442 6.91 18.65 2.64
N ARG A 443 8.02 19.10 3.21
CA ARG A 443 8.13 19.35 4.66
C ARG A 443 7.49 20.65 5.11
N THR A 444 7.34 21.60 4.19
CA THR A 444 6.78 22.92 4.46
C THR A 444 5.31 23.00 4.09
N ASP A 445 4.70 21.88 3.69
CA ASP A 445 3.29 21.82 3.40
C ASP A 445 2.47 22.01 4.69
N ALA A 446 1.63 23.04 4.71
CA ALA A 446 0.82 23.44 5.86
C ALA A 446 -0.18 22.35 6.29
N ILE A 447 -0.48 21.39 5.40
CA ILE A 447 -1.35 20.27 5.74
C ILE A 447 -0.75 19.41 6.86
N PHE A 448 0.59 19.21 6.88
CA PHE A 448 1.24 18.38 7.89
C PHE A 448 1.24 19.03 9.28
N GLU A 449 1.36 20.36 9.35
CA GLU A 449 1.18 21.10 10.62
C GLU A 449 -0.26 20.97 11.14
N THR A 450 -1.23 20.95 10.23
CA THR A 450 -2.64 20.75 10.58
C THR A 450 -2.89 19.34 11.10
N ILE A 451 -2.34 18.32 10.42
CA ILE A 451 -2.42 16.93 10.86
C ILE A 451 -1.78 16.77 12.24
N ASP A 452 -0.54 17.26 12.43
CA ASP A 452 0.21 17.12 13.69
C ASP A 452 -0.58 17.69 14.88
N ARG A 453 -1.20 18.87 14.68
CA ARG A 453 -2.07 19.48 15.68
C ARG A 453 -3.29 18.63 16.01
N GLU A 454 -3.95 18.02 15.01
CA GLU A 454 -5.08 17.14 15.27
C GLU A 454 -4.67 15.86 15.98
N LEU A 455 -3.52 15.25 15.64
CA LEU A 455 -3.01 14.05 16.31
C LEU A 455 -2.56 14.34 17.76
N LEU A 456 -2.02 15.53 18.01
CA LEU A 456 -1.79 16.02 19.37
C LEU A 456 -3.11 16.14 20.13
N ALA A 457 -4.15 16.72 19.52
CA ALA A 457 -5.47 16.85 20.14
C ALA A 457 -6.16 15.49 20.40
N HIS A 458 -5.95 14.49 19.54
CA HIS A 458 -6.33 13.09 19.80
C HIS A 458 -5.66 12.59 21.08
N THR A 459 -4.35 12.77 21.22
CA THR A 459 -3.60 12.29 22.39
C THR A 459 -4.02 13.03 23.66
N HIS A 460 -4.22 14.35 23.57
CA HIS A 460 -4.76 15.15 24.68
C HIS A 460 -6.14 14.67 25.14
N ALA A 461 -7.02 14.27 24.22
CA ALA A 461 -8.33 13.72 24.59
C ALA A 461 -8.24 12.38 25.33
N LEU A 462 -7.11 11.69 25.24
CA LEU A 462 -6.83 10.42 25.89
C LEU A 462 -5.90 10.53 27.11
N GLY A 463 -5.29 11.70 27.35
CA GLY A 463 -4.35 11.95 28.46
C GLY A 463 -3.08 11.10 28.35
N GLY A 464 -2.09 11.54 27.59
CA GLY A 464 -0.82 10.81 27.44
C GLY A 464 0.29 11.60 26.74
N THR A 465 1.32 10.92 26.25
CA THR A 465 2.47 11.57 25.63
C THR A 465 2.39 11.53 24.10
N TYR A 466 2.35 12.68 23.44
CA TYR A 466 2.31 12.77 21.97
C TYR A 466 3.70 12.88 21.34
N ARG A 467 3.94 12.08 20.29
CA ARG A 467 5.14 12.17 19.47
C ARG A 467 4.82 11.93 17.98
N GLN A 468 5.24 12.85 17.12
CA GLN A 468 5.31 12.60 15.68
C GLN A 468 6.32 11.47 15.38
N LEU A 469 5.90 10.49 14.58
CA LEU A 469 6.76 9.38 14.14
C LEU A 469 7.42 9.73 12.81
N ASP A 470 8.38 10.66 12.87
CA ASP A 470 9.29 10.96 11.77
C ASP A 470 10.57 10.08 11.88
N ARG A 471 11.42 10.05 10.86
CA ARG A 471 12.68 9.28 10.91
C ARG A 471 13.59 9.79 12.05
N PHE A 472 13.48 9.18 13.23
CA PHE A 472 14.51 9.27 14.27
C PHE A 472 15.65 8.31 13.91
N ASN A 473 16.73 8.84 13.33
CA ASN A 473 17.95 8.07 13.06
C ASN A 473 19.02 8.37 14.13
N PRO A 474 19.14 7.56 15.19
CA PRO A 474 20.12 7.79 16.25
C PRO A 474 21.58 7.60 15.81
N PHE A 475 21.84 7.03 14.62
CA PHE A 475 23.19 6.70 14.15
C PHE A 475 23.80 7.67 13.13
N VAL A 476 23.03 8.64 12.60
CA VAL A 476 23.51 9.58 11.56
C VAL A 476 23.71 11.01 12.09
N GLY A 477 23.56 11.25 13.39
CA GLY A 477 23.64 12.59 13.96
C GLY A 477 22.43 13.41 13.50
N GLY A 478 21.42 13.52 14.38
CA GLY A 478 20.12 14.08 14.07
C GLY A 478 20.16 15.36 13.21
N LYS A 479 19.39 15.36 12.12
CA LYS A 479 18.88 16.56 11.42
C LYS A 479 17.96 16.30 10.22
N LYS A 480 17.73 15.05 9.77
CA LYS A 480 16.77 14.78 8.68
C LYS A 480 15.76 13.71 9.08
N SER A 481 14.57 14.15 9.46
CA SER A 481 13.44 13.29 9.75
C SER A 481 12.49 13.25 8.55
N ASN A 482 12.61 12.24 7.69
CA ASN A 482 11.78 12.14 6.49
C ASN A 482 10.36 11.69 6.87
N LEU A 483 9.37 12.16 6.10
CA LEU A 483 8.04 11.55 6.07
C LEU A 483 8.16 10.15 5.46
N ILE A 484 7.27 9.26 5.86
CA ILE A 484 7.20 7.89 5.33
C ILE A 484 5.82 7.74 4.70
N THR A 485 5.77 7.32 3.44
CA THR A 485 4.52 6.96 2.78
C THR A 485 4.45 5.45 2.52
N ALA A 486 3.31 4.86 2.86
CA ALA A 486 2.90 3.53 2.41
C ALA A 486 1.96 3.61 1.19
N HIS A 487 1.57 4.83 0.82
CA HIS A 487 0.67 5.15 -0.28
C HIS A 487 1.33 6.01 -1.36
N PRO A 488 2.47 5.58 -1.95
CA PRO A 488 3.05 6.29 -3.07
C PRO A 488 2.10 6.25 -4.28
N LEU A 489 1.78 7.42 -4.83
CA LEU A 489 0.90 7.61 -5.98
C LEU A 489 1.54 8.56 -6.98
N GLY A 490 1.12 8.49 -8.25
CA GLY A 490 1.63 9.36 -9.31
C GLY A 490 2.99 8.92 -9.88
N GLY A 491 3.56 9.76 -10.74
CA GLY A 491 4.74 9.46 -11.56
C GLY A 491 4.39 9.08 -13.01
N CYS A 492 3.25 8.42 -13.23
CA CYS A 492 2.70 8.16 -14.57
C CYS A 492 1.25 8.65 -14.66
N ALA A 493 0.97 9.84 -14.13
CA ALA A 493 -0.39 10.35 -13.90
C ALA A 493 -1.26 10.35 -15.17
N LEU A 494 -2.55 10.05 -14.99
CA LEU A 494 -3.59 10.18 -16.00
C LEU A 494 -3.71 11.65 -16.47
N GLY A 495 -3.83 11.86 -17.78
CA GLY A 495 -4.11 13.17 -18.37
C GLY A 495 -5.05 13.08 -19.57
N ASP A 496 -5.70 14.19 -19.90
CA ASP A 496 -6.51 14.30 -21.13
C ASP A 496 -5.63 14.27 -22.41
N ASP A 497 -4.36 14.66 -22.27
CA ASP A 497 -3.36 14.74 -23.34
C ASP A 497 -1.93 14.58 -22.77
N ALA A 498 -0.95 14.49 -23.67
CA ALA A 498 0.46 14.31 -23.33
C ALA A 498 1.09 15.50 -22.59
N ASP A 499 0.47 16.69 -22.61
CA ASP A 499 0.96 17.85 -21.87
C ASP A 499 0.48 17.83 -20.40
N ARG A 500 -0.59 17.08 -20.11
CA ARG A 500 -1.24 17.01 -18.80
C ARG A 500 -1.02 15.72 -18.03
N GLY A 501 -0.61 14.64 -18.69
CA GLY A 501 -0.31 13.36 -18.04
C GLY A 501 0.69 12.52 -18.82
N ALA A 502 1.16 11.45 -18.20
CA ALA A 502 2.06 10.48 -18.82
C ALA A 502 1.28 9.35 -19.52
N VAL A 503 0.04 9.11 -19.08
CA VAL A 503 -0.87 8.14 -19.70
C VAL A 503 -2.23 8.76 -19.94
N ASP A 504 -2.92 8.28 -20.97
CA ASP A 504 -4.26 8.73 -21.30
C ASP A 504 -5.33 8.13 -20.37
N PRO A 505 -6.62 8.51 -20.47
CA PRO A 505 -7.66 8.02 -19.56
C PRO A 505 -7.91 6.51 -19.59
N ASP A 506 -7.41 5.79 -20.60
CA ASP A 506 -7.45 4.33 -20.72
C ASP A 506 -6.12 3.68 -20.26
N GLY A 507 -5.23 4.46 -19.64
CA GLY A 507 -3.93 4.00 -19.14
C GLY A 507 -2.88 3.76 -20.23
N ARG A 508 -3.11 4.18 -21.49
CA ARG A 508 -2.13 4.03 -22.58
C ARG A 508 -1.03 5.07 -22.44
N VAL A 509 0.22 4.65 -22.59
CA VAL A 509 1.37 5.56 -22.43
C VAL A 509 1.45 6.53 -23.61
N PHE A 510 1.50 7.84 -23.33
CA PHE A 510 1.68 8.85 -24.36
C PHE A 510 3.07 8.75 -25.01
N ASP A 511 3.13 8.93 -26.33
CA ASP A 511 4.37 8.87 -27.09
C ASP A 511 5.17 10.18 -27.09
N GLY A 512 4.65 11.25 -26.48
CA GLY A 512 5.29 12.56 -26.40
C GLY A 512 5.14 13.45 -27.65
N VAL A 513 4.51 12.96 -28.73
CA VAL A 513 4.28 13.72 -29.98
C VAL A 513 2.80 13.80 -30.38
N GLY A 514 1.90 13.56 -29.41
CA GLY A 514 0.45 13.72 -29.56
C GLY A 514 -0.32 12.42 -29.78
N GLY A 515 0.36 11.26 -29.73
CA GLY A 515 -0.24 9.94 -29.80
C GLY A 515 -0.02 9.10 -28.55
N VAL A 516 -0.35 7.82 -28.64
CA VAL A 516 -0.10 6.81 -27.61
C VAL A 516 0.66 5.64 -28.20
N HIS A 517 1.46 4.99 -27.36
CA HIS A 517 2.14 3.75 -27.72
C HIS A 517 1.14 2.61 -27.84
N ASP A 518 1.03 2.06 -29.05
CA ASP A 518 0.22 0.87 -29.28
C ASP A 518 0.73 -0.30 -28.43
N GLY A 519 -0.20 -0.93 -27.70
CA GLY A 519 0.11 -2.05 -26.81
C GLY A 519 0.87 -1.73 -25.51
N LEU A 520 1.06 -0.47 -25.10
CA LEU A 520 1.75 -0.13 -23.85
C LEU A 520 0.85 0.61 -22.86
N PHE A 521 0.67 0.02 -21.67
CA PHE A 521 -0.25 0.51 -20.65
C PHE A 521 0.41 0.64 -19.27
N VAL A 522 -0.12 1.51 -18.41
CA VAL A 522 0.13 1.55 -16.96
C VAL A 522 -1.22 1.47 -16.24
N VAL A 523 -1.33 0.62 -15.21
CA VAL A 523 -2.63 0.31 -14.58
C VAL A 523 -2.58 0.25 -13.05
N ASP A 524 -1.55 0.82 -12.42
CA ASP A 524 -1.34 0.78 -10.98
C ASP A 524 -1.40 2.18 -10.32
N GLY A 525 -0.94 2.31 -9.08
CA GLY A 525 -0.90 3.59 -8.36
C GLY A 525 -0.13 4.73 -9.07
N ALA A 526 0.71 4.44 -10.06
CA ALA A 526 1.41 5.46 -10.83
C ALA A 526 0.46 6.36 -11.61
N ILE A 527 -0.71 5.86 -11.99
CA ILE A 527 -1.67 6.58 -12.84
C ILE A 527 -2.54 7.56 -12.05
N VAL A 528 -2.58 7.44 -10.72
CA VAL A 528 -3.42 8.30 -9.88
C VAL A 528 -2.85 9.72 -9.91
N PRO A 529 -3.61 10.73 -10.40
CA PRO A 529 -3.07 12.06 -10.69
C PRO A 529 -3.07 13.01 -9.49
N ALA A 530 -3.68 12.61 -8.36
CA ALA A 530 -3.87 13.44 -7.19
C ALA A 530 -3.89 12.60 -5.90
N PRO A 531 -3.54 13.19 -4.74
CA PRO A 531 -3.75 12.56 -3.44
C PRO A 531 -5.24 12.24 -3.23
N LEU A 532 -5.52 11.15 -2.53
CA LEU A 532 -6.86 10.64 -2.29
C LEU A 532 -7.38 10.97 -0.88
N ALA A 533 -6.49 11.34 0.05
CA ALA A 533 -6.79 11.51 1.48
C ALA A 533 -7.47 10.30 2.14
N VAL A 534 -7.41 9.12 1.50
CA VAL A 534 -7.89 7.82 1.96
C VAL A 534 -6.99 6.72 1.39
N ASN A 535 -7.09 5.49 1.90
CA ASN A 535 -6.24 4.39 1.45
C ASN A 535 -6.49 4.09 -0.05
N PRO A 536 -5.42 3.98 -0.88
CA PRO A 536 -5.55 4.01 -2.33
C PRO A 536 -5.98 2.68 -2.96
N LEU A 537 -5.95 1.57 -2.21
CA LEU A 537 -6.08 0.23 -2.82
C LEU A 537 -7.38 0.08 -3.62
N LEU A 538 -8.47 0.66 -3.12
CA LEU A 538 -9.78 0.50 -3.75
C LEU A 538 -9.92 1.39 -4.97
N THR A 539 -9.42 2.63 -4.90
CA THR A 539 -9.32 3.54 -6.06
C THR A 539 -8.48 2.92 -7.17
N ILE A 540 -7.27 2.43 -6.86
CA ILE A 540 -6.41 1.75 -7.83
C ILE A 540 -7.18 0.59 -8.46
N SER A 541 -7.82 -0.27 -7.65
CA SER A 541 -8.58 -1.41 -8.15
C SER A 541 -9.73 -0.99 -9.08
N ALA A 542 -10.47 0.07 -8.76
CA ALA A 542 -11.56 0.57 -9.58
C ALA A 542 -11.08 1.16 -10.92
N LEU A 543 -9.98 1.93 -10.90
CA LEU A 543 -9.37 2.45 -12.13
C LEU A 543 -8.89 1.30 -13.03
N THR A 544 -8.25 0.29 -12.44
CA THR A 544 -7.82 -0.90 -13.17
C THR A 544 -8.99 -1.68 -13.75
N GLU A 545 -10.07 -1.91 -12.99
CA GLU A 545 -11.27 -2.60 -13.49
C GLU A 545 -11.85 -1.88 -14.72
N ARG A 546 -11.89 -0.54 -14.70
CA ARG A 546 -12.32 0.26 -15.85
C ARG A 546 -11.39 0.07 -17.05
N ILE A 547 -10.09 0.25 -16.86
CA ILE A 547 -9.11 0.16 -17.94
C ILE A 547 -9.11 -1.24 -18.54
N ALA A 548 -9.12 -2.27 -17.70
CA ALA A 548 -9.22 -3.66 -18.15
C ALA A 548 -10.54 -3.92 -18.89
N GLU A 549 -11.65 -3.23 -18.54
CA GLU A 549 -12.91 -3.27 -19.30
C GLU A 549 -12.72 -2.73 -20.73
N THR A 550 -12.07 -1.57 -20.88
CA THR A 550 -11.94 -0.85 -22.16
C THR A 550 -10.76 -1.30 -23.03
N MET A 551 -9.84 -2.11 -22.49
CA MET A 551 -8.72 -2.66 -23.24
C MET A 551 -9.17 -3.32 -24.57
N PRO A 552 -8.55 -2.96 -25.72
CA PRO A 552 -9.05 -3.36 -27.03
C PRO A 552 -9.14 -4.87 -27.24
N SER A 553 -10.12 -5.32 -28.02
CA SER A 553 -10.28 -6.75 -28.32
C SER A 553 -9.14 -7.34 -29.15
N HIS A 554 -8.38 -6.49 -29.86
CA HIS A 554 -7.28 -6.91 -30.74
C HIS A 554 -5.94 -7.10 -30.00
N LEU A 555 -5.88 -7.02 -28.66
CA LEU A 555 -4.64 -7.30 -27.92
C LEU A 555 -4.10 -8.74 -28.11
N ALA A 556 -4.84 -9.63 -28.78
CA ALA A 556 -4.41 -10.99 -29.14
C ALA A 556 -3.81 -11.12 -30.55
N SER A 557 -3.94 -10.11 -31.41
CA SER A 557 -3.66 -10.26 -32.85
C SER A 557 -2.21 -10.04 -33.23
#